data_AF-A0A3B0WF02-F1
#
_entry.id   AF-A0A3B0WF02-F1
#
_cell.length_a   1.000
_cell.length_b   1.000
_cell.length_c   1.000
_cell.angle_alpha   90.00
_cell.angle_beta   90.00
_cell.angle_gamma   90.00
#
_symmetry.space_group_name_H-M   'P 1'
#
loop_
_entity.id
_entity.type
_entity.pdbx_description
1 polymer ?
#
loop_
_entity_poly.entity_id
_entity_poly.type
_entity_poly.pdbx_seq_one_letter_code
_entity_poly.pdbx_strand_id
1 'polypeptide(L)' 'MREFEQRAELDKFDMEEHYDFSTGVRGRFYQSKKVSTTIRLDNDILLFLKKKASEDHIGYQTLINRLLRDYVKHSIEP' A
#
# COMPACT_ATOMS: atom_id res chain seq x y z
N MET A 1 -18.60 3.66 35.01
CA MET A 1 -18.79 4.75 34.04
C MET A 1 -18.04 5.95 34.59
N ARG A 2 -17.22 6.64 33.80
CA ARG A 2 -16.64 7.93 34.25
C ARG A 2 -17.77 8.95 34.34
N GLU A 3 -17.82 9.70 35.45
CA GLU A 3 -18.81 10.77 35.69
C GLU A 3 -18.76 11.81 34.55
N PHE A 4 -19.89 12.43 34.26
CA PHE A 4 -20.03 13.37 33.13
C PHE A 4 -19.03 14.55 33.23
N GLU A 5 -18.78 15.01 34.46
CA GLU A 5 -17.82 16.08 34.75
C GLU A 5 -16.37 15.69 34.40
N GLN A 6 -15.98 14.44 34.65
CA GLN A 6 -14.63 13.93 34.31
C GLN A 6 -14.40 13.81 32.80
N ARG A 7 -15.47 13.81 31.99
CA ARG A 7 -15.37 13.81 30.52
C ARG A 7 -15.22 15.23 29.96
N ALA A 8 -15.89 16.20 30.57
CA ALA A 8 -15.83 17.61 30.17
C ALA A 8 -14.43 18.22 30.36
N GLU A 9 -13.65 17.72 31.33
CA GLU A 9 -12.25 18.12 31.51
C GLU A 9 -11.35 17.73 30.32
N LEU A 10 -11.71 16.69 29.55
CA LEU A 10 -10.96 16.24 28.38
C LEU A 10 -11.31 17.00 27.09
N ASP A 11 -12.40 17.78 27.09
CA ASP A 11 -12.84 18.59 25.93
C ASP A 11 -12.11 19.93 25.82
N LYS A 12 -11.38 20.35 26.87
CA LYS A 12 -10.44 21.48 26.80
C LYS A 12 -9.10 20.99 26.25
N PHE A 13 -9.04 20.76 24.94
CA PHE A 13 -7.78 20.50 24.24
C PHE A 13 -7.57 21.54 23.14
N ASP A 14 -6.57 22.42 23.33
CA ASP A 14 -6.08 23.30 22.28
C ASP A 14 -5.07 22.53 21.41
N MET A 15 -5.29 22.53 20.10
CA MET A 15 -4.35 21.91 19.16
C MET A 15 -3.08 22.75 19.01
N GLU A 16 -1.94 22.09 18.83
CA GLU A 16 -0.69 22.80 18.57
C GLU A 16 -0.69 23.40 17.16
N GLU A 17 -0.07 24.57 17.00
CA GLU A 17 0.07 25.22 15.68
C GLU A 17 0.98 24.43 14.73
N HIS A 18 1.96 23.70 15.29
CA HIS A 18 2.96 22.95 14.54
C HIS A 18 3.26 21.61 15.18
N TYR A 19 3.33 20.57 14.36
CA TYR A 19 3.67 19.21 14.79
C TYR A 19 4.94 18.75 14.07
N ASP A 20 5.89 18.20 14.82
CA ASP A 20 7.10 17.62 14.25
C ASP A 20 6.84 16.19 13.73
N PHE A 21 6.87 16.04 12.40
CA PHE A 21 6.74 14.75 11.72
C PHE A 21 8.08 14.24 11.16
N SER A 22 9.22 14.73 11.65
CA SER A 22 10.57 14.32 11.23
C SER A 22 10.79 12.80 11.28
N THR A 23 10.15 12.12 12.25
CA THR A 23 10.18 10.65 12.40
C THR A 23 8.95 9.93 11.80
N GLY A 24 8.10 10.67 11.09
CA GLY A 24 6.86 10.18 10.49
C GLY A 24 7.12 9.20 9.35
N VAL A 25 6.63 7.97 9.49
CA VAL A 25 6.70 6.95 8.43
C VAL A 25 5.50 7.11 7.51
N ARG A 26 5.71 7.59 6.27
CA ARG A 26 4.65 7.67 5.26
C ARG A 26 4.10 6.28 4.98
N GLY A 27 2.77 6.15 5.05
CA GLY A 27 2.09 4.89 4.72
C GLY A 27 2.20 3.78 5.76
N ARG A 28 2.52 4.08 7.04
CA ARG A 28 2.54 3.08 8.13
C ARG A 28 1.27 2.20 8.18
N PHE A 29 0.11 2.78 7.86
CA PHE A 29 -1.18 2.06 7.82
C PHE A 29 -1.66 1.76 6.40
N TYR A 30 -0.87 2.06 5.37
CA TYR A 30 -1.26 1.79 3.99
C TYR A 30 -1.07 0.31 3.68
N GLN A 31 -2.19 -0.39 3.47
CA GLN A 31 -2.18 -1.74 2.93
C GLN A 31 -2.60 -1.68 1.47
N SER A 32 -1.75 -2.21 0.58
CA SER A 32 -2.11 -2.30 -0.82
C SER A 32 -3.24 -3.31 -1.02
N LYS A 33 -4.43 -2.83 -1.34
CA LYS A 33 -5.54 -3.69 -1.77
C LYS A 33 -5.38 -4.05 -3.25
N LYS A 34 -5.48 -5.33 -3.57
CA LYS A 34 -5.55 -5.78 -4.97
C LYS A 34 -6.93 -5.43 -5.50
N VAL A 35 -6.99 -4.64 -6.57
CA VAL A 35 -8.25 -4.27 -7.23
C VAL A 35 -8.40 -5.11 -8.50
N SER A 36 -9.59 -5.65 -8.74
CA SER A 36 -9.89 -6.34 -9.99
C SER A 36 -9.99 -5.33 -11.12
N THR A 37 -9.25 -5.55 -12.19
CA THR A 37 -9.23 -4.67 -13.37
C THR A 37 -8.95 -5.52 -14.60
N THR A 38 -9.54 -5.11 -15.73
CA THR A 38 -9.27 -5.74 -17.02
C THR A 38 -8.07 -5.07 -17.68
N ILE A 39 -7.02 -5.85 -17.93
CA ILE A 39 -5.86 -5.42 -18.72
C ILE A 39 -5.76 -6.31 -19.96
N ARG A 40 -5.32 -5.75 -21.09
CA ARG A 40 -4.95 -6.53 -22.27
C ARG A 40 -3.46 -6.81 -22.21
N LEU A 41 -3.09 -8.08 -22.38
CA LEU A 41 -1.72 -8.55 -22.47
C LEU A 41 -1.60 -9.44 -23.70
N ASP A 42 -0.45 -9.39 -24.35
CA ASP A 42 -0.16 -10.30 -25.45
C ASP A 42 -0.09 -11.74 -24.95
N ASN A 43 -0.51 -12.68 -25.81
CA ASN A 43 -0.69 -14.08 -25.43
C ASN A 43 0.63 -14.77 -25.07
N ASP A 44 1.70 -14.44 -25.79
CA ASP A 44 3.05 -14.95 -25.56
C ASP A 44 3.60 -14.47 -24.19
N ILE A 45 3.42 -13.20 -23.86
CA ILE A 45 3.78 -12.62 -22.57
C ILE A 45 2.99 -13.30 -21.45
N LEU A 46 1.68 -13.47 -21.64
CA LEU A 46 0.83 -14.14 -20.66
C LEU A 46 1.28 -15.59 -20.41
N LEU A 47 1.62 -16.32 -21.47
CA LEU A 47 2.10 -17.70 -21.38
C LEU A 47 3.43 -17.78 -20.65
N PHE A 48 4.38 -16.90 -20.98
CA PHE A 48 5.67 -16.80 -20.30
C PHE A 48 5.51 -16.52 -18.80
N LEU A 49 4.68 -15.55 -18.43
CA LEU A 49 4.45 -15.18 -17.04
C LEU A 49 3.77 -16.29 -16.25
N LYS A 50 2.83 -17.04 -16.87
CA LYS A 50 2.23 -18.22 -16.24
C LYS A 50 3.24 -19.32 -15.98
N LYS A 51 4.13 -19.61 -16.94
CA LYS A 51 5.19 -20.61 -16.79
C LYS A 51 6.14 -20.22 -15.66
N LYS A 52 6.67 -18.98 -15.70
CA LYS A 52 7.58 -18.46 -14.68
C LYS A 52 6.96 -18.46 -13.29
N ALA A 53 5.69 -18.04 -13.18
CA ALA A 53 4.98 -18.05 -11.90
C ALA A 53 4.82 -19.46 -11.33
N SER A 54 4.63 -20.47 -12.20
CA SER A 54 4.59 -21.88 -11.79
C SER A 54 5.93 -22.38 -11.27
N GLU A 55 7.04 -21.98 -11.89
CA GLU A 55 8.40 -22.31 -11.45
C GLU A 55 8.72 -21.66 -10.08
N ASP A 56 8.26 -20.43 -9.88
CA ASP A 56 8.45 -19.65 -8.65
C ASP A 56 7.42 -19.98 -7.54
N HIS A 57 6.49 -20.92 -7.78
CA HIS A 57 5.39 -21.29 -6.89
C HIS A 57 4.52 -20.10 -6.42
N ILE A 58 4.30 -19.12 -7.30
CA ILE A 58 3.45 -17.95 -7.05
C ILE A 58 2.34 -17.82 -8.10
N GLY A 59 1.27 -17.08 -7.78
CA GLY A 59 0.24 -16.78 -8.78
C GLY A 59 0.74 -15.80 -9.84
N TYR A 60 0.41 -16.02 -11.12
CA TYR A 60 0.84 -15.16 -12.23
C TYR A 60 0.40 -13.68 -12.05
N GLN A 61 -0.78 -13.44 -11.46
CA GLN A 61 -1.24 -12.09 -11.14
C GLN A 61 -0.38 -11.42 -10.05
N THR A 62 0.16 -12.19 -9.11
CA THR A 62 1.09 -11.69 -8.09
C THR A 62 2.44 -11.35 -8.72
N LEU A 63 2.92 -12.20 -9.65
CA LEU A 63 4.14 -11.92 -10.41
C LEU A 63 4.00 -10.63 -11.25
N ILE A 64 2.89 -10.46 -11.98
CA ILE A 64 2.61 -9.24 -12.76
C ILE A 64 2.65 -8.01 -11.84
N ASN A 65 1.93 -8.05 -10.72
CA ASN A 65 1.91 -6.93 -9.78
C ASN A 65 3.29 -6.60 -9.21
N ARG A 66 4.12 -7.62 -8.95
CA ARG A 66 5.50 -7.42 -8.48
C ARG A 66 6.34 -6.72 -9.55
N LEU A 67 6.32 -7.22 -10.80
CA LEU A 67 7.05 -6.61 -11.90
C LEU A 67 6.68 -5.14 -12.12
N LEU A 68 5.38 -4.82 -12.07
CA LEU A 68 4.90 -3.44 -12.20
C LEU A 68 5.39 -2.56 -11.04
N ARG A 69 5.39 -3.07 -9.81
CA ARG A 69 5.94 -2.33 -8.65
C ARG A 69 7.42 -2.07 -8.78
N ASP A 70 8.17 -3.08 -9.22
CA ASP A 70 9.61 -2.95 -9.39
C ASP A 70 9.90 -1.91 -10.48
N TYR A 71 9.18 -1.92 -11.61
CA TYR A 71 9.30 -0.88 -12.64
C TYR A 71 8.98 0.53 -12.10
N VAL A 72 7.91 0.68 -11.32
CA VAL A 72 7.55 1.98 -10.71
C VAL A 72 8.64 2.47 -9.75
N LYS A 73 9.24 1.59 -8.95
CA LYS A 73 10.35 1.98 -8.06
C LYS A 73 11.57 2.45 -8.84
N HIS A 74 12.01 1.69 -9.85
CA HIS A 74 13.19 2.05 -10.65
C HIS A 74 12.97 3.29 -11.51
N SER A 75 11.73 3.61 -11.90
CA SER A 75 11.42 4.82 -12.66
C SER A 75 11.27 6.08 -11.81
N ILE A 76 11.12 5.93 -10.49
CA ILE A 76 11.04 7.04 -9.54
C ILE A 76 12.43 7.41 -8.97
N GLU A 77 13.40 6.49 -9.01
CA GLU A 77 14.79 6.82 -8.70
C GLU A 77 15.46 7.47 -9.93
N PRO A 78 15.93 8.74 -9.82
CA PRO A 78 16.69 9.40 -10.89
C PRO A 78 18.10 8.83 -11.06
#